data_AF-A0A661NNR6-F1
#
_entry.id   AF-A0A661NNR6-F1
#
_cell.length_a   1.000
_cell.length_b   1.000
_cell.length_c   1.000
_cell.angle_alpha   90.00
_cell.angle_beta   90.00
_cell.angle_gamma   90.00
#
_symmetry.space_group_name_H-M   'P 1'
#
loop_
_entity.id
_entity.type
_entity.pdbx_description
1 polymer ?
#
loop_
_entity_poly.entity_id
_entity_poly.type
_entity_poly.pdbx_seq_one_letter_code
_entity_poly.pdbx_strand_id
1 'polypeptide(L)'
;MDGTDFATPSQPTKWVLIYVSGSPGLTVGQPYNTQQPNLPFTAGYHIRWKLDANETNNPSMRIVSGGVWTGGSFTGDASWSTAGSYVEIRIPLADIGGAGLRSVHVNMINEQSMVESSWAALPASSFTNGYDPDYAKCYEFDLGGQAVPSSYPPAC
;
A
#
# COMPACT_ATOMS: atom_id res chain seq x y z
N MET A 1 9.46 6.68 -6.35
CA MET A 1 10.19 6.70 -5.07
C MET A 1 11.65 6.70 -5.42
N ASP A 2 12.37 7.74 -5.01
CA ASP A 2 13.82 7.69 -5.02
C ASP A 2 14.31 7.23 -3.63
N GLY A 3 15.61 6.90 -3.52
CA GLY A 3 16.16 6.47 -2.25
C GLY A 3 16.19 7.57 -1.17
N THR A 4 15.93 8.83 -1.52
CA THR A 4 15.92 9.92 -0.53
C THR A 4 14.57 10.03 0.19
N ASP A 5 13.49 9.51 -0.39
CA ASP A 5 12.16 9.43 0.23
C ASP A 5 12.11 8.51 1.47
N PHE A 6 13.02 7.53 1.54
CA PHE A 6 13.22 6.61 2.66
C PHE A 6 14.36 7.03 3.60
N ALA A 7 15.08 8.11 3.28
CA ALA A 7 16.33 8.43 3.95
C ALA A 7 16.10 8.84 5.42
N THR A 8 16.95 8.28 6.28
CA THR A 8 17.14 8.63 7.69
C THR A 8 17.30 10.15 7.86
N PRO A 9 16.69 10.79 8.87
CA PRO A 9 16.19 10.24 10.13
C PRO A 9 14.71 9.81 10.10
N SER A 10 14.31 9.02 11.10
CA SER A 10 12.91 8.63 11.40
C SER A 10 11.89 9.71 11.04
N GLN A 11 10.92 9.36 10.19
CA GLN A 11 9.80 10.18 9.73
C GLN A 11 8.48 9.57 10.25
N PRO A 12 8.12 9.76 11.54
CA PRO A 12 6.99 9.08 12.18
C PRO A 12 5.62 9.60 11.74
N THR A 13 5.56 10.39 10.67
CA THR A 13 4.32 10.85 10.06
C THR A 13 4.21 10.37 8.62
N LYS A 14 5.27 9.77 8.07
CA LYS A 14 5.29 9.29 6.69
C LYS A 14 5.04 7.79 6.64
N TRP A 15 4.30 7.38 5.62
CA TRP A 15 3.95 5.98 5.41
C TRP A 15 4.15 5.58 3.96
N VAL A 16 4.51 4.32 3.75
CA VAL A 16 4.23 3.59 2.50
C VAL A 16 2.89 2.90 2.67
N LEU A 17 1.98 3.11 1.72
CA LEU A 17 0.66 2.53 1.68
C LEU A 17 0.56 1.61 0.47
N ILE A 18 0.10 0.38 0.69
CA ILE A 18 -0.11 -0.64 -0.35
C ILE A 18 -1.57 -1.10 -0.23
N TYR A 19 -2.37 -0.90 -1.27
CA TYR A 19 -3.73 -1.44 -1.36
C TYR A 19 -3.72 -2.64 -2.30
N VAL A 20 -4.39 -3.73 -1.91
CA VAL A 20 -4.50 -4.96 -2.70
C VAL A 20 -5.96 -5.38 -2.80
N SER A 21 -6.39 -5.79 -4.00
CA SER A 21 -7.76 -6.24 -4.22
C SER A 21 -8.11 -7.46 -3.36
N GLY A 22 -9.36 -7.52 -2.90
CA GLY A 22 -9.81 -8.58 -2.01
C GLY A 22 -11.31 -8.54 -1.75
N SER A 23 -11.82 -9.62 -1.15
CA SER A 23 -13.22 -9.75 -0.74
C SER A 23 -13.31 -10.22 0.72
N PRO A 24 -14.13 -9.58 1.58
CA PRO A 24 -14.85 -8.33 1.30
C PRO A 24 -13.88 -7.17 1.02
N GLY A 25 -14.37 -6.07 0.45
CA GLY A 25 -13.52 -4.92 0.14
C GLY A 25 -14.28 -3.60 0.02
N LEU A 26 -13.53 -2.51 -0.11
CA LEU A 26 -14.02 -1.14 -0.23
C LEU A 26 -13.36 -0.43 -1.42
N THR A 27 -14.07 0.53 -2.02
CA THR A 27 -13.53 1.46 -3.03
C THR A 27 -13.09 2.78 -2.41
N VAL A 28 -12.90 2.81 -1.09
CA VAL A 28 -12.39 3.96 -0.34
C VAL A 28 -11.24 3.50 0.56
N GLY A 29 -10.20 4.33 0.64
CA GLY A 29 -9.00 4.06 1.41
C GLY A 29 -9.24 4.02 2.91
N GLN A 30 -8.25 3.52 3.62
CA GLN A 30 -8.15 3.68 5.07
C GLN A 30 -7.93 5.17 5.36
N PRO A 31 -8.72 5.80 6.25
CA PRO A 31 -8.48 7.18 6.62
C PRO A 31 -7.16 7.30 7.40
N TYR A 32 -6.36 8.30 7.02
CA TYR A 32 -5.13 8.73 7.70
C TYR A 32 -5.25 10.22 8.01
N ASN A 33 -5.57 10.53 9.27
CA ASN A 33 -5.95 11.87 9.69
C ASN A 33 -7.15 12.38 8.84
N THR A 34 -6.95 13.39 8.00
CA THR A 34 -7.98 13.99 7.14
C THR A 34 -7.94 13.50 5.69
N GLN A 35 -7.02 12.59 5.35
CA GLN A 35 -6.90 12.01 4.00
C GLN A 35 -7.65 10.67 3.92
N GLN A 36 -8.52 10.53 2.92
CA GLN A 36 -9.20 9.29 2.58
C GLN A 36 -9.45 9.21 1.06
N PRO A 37 -8.53 8.58 0.30
CA PRO A 37 -8.64 8.56 -1.15
C PRO A 37 -9.74 7.60 -1.61
N ASN A 38 -10.41 7.91 -2.72
CA ASN A 38 -11.15 6.90 -3.47
C ASN A 38 -10.17 5.95 -4.17
N LEU A 39 -10.56 4.68 -4.23
CA LEU A 39 -9.78 3.61 -4.84
C LEU A 39 -10.43 3.17 -6.17
N PRO A 40 -9.63 2.92 -7.21
CA PRO A 40 -10.11 2.54 -8.53
C PRO A 40 -10.46 1.04 -8.66
N PHE A 41 -10.29 0.29 -7.57
CA PHE A 41 -10.66 -1.11 -7.42
C PHE A 41 -11.18 -1.39 -6.00
N THR A 42 -11.86 -2.52 -5.85
CA THR A 42 -12.33 -3.01 -4.55
C THR A 42 -11.15 -3.61 -3.76
N ALA A 43 -10.60 -2.85 -2.81
CA ALA A 43 -9.50 -3.27 -1.96
C ALA A 43 -10.02 -4.00 -0.71
N GLY A 44 -9.51 -5.21 -0.46
CA GLY A 44 -9.80 -5.98 0.75
C GLY A 44 -8.65 -6.00 1.75
N TYR A 45 -7.45 -5.70 1.29
CA TYR A 45 -6.22 -5.71 2.08
C TYR A 45 -5.49 -4.40 1.92
N HIS A 46 -4.94 -3.91 3.03
CA HIS A 46 -4.14 -2.70 3.05
C HIS A 46 -2.92 -2.90 3.93
N ILE A 47 -1.76 -3.03 3.29
CA ILE A 47 -0.47 -3.17 3.93
C ILE A 47 0.15 -1.79 4.06
N ARG A 48 0.75 -1.52 5.21
CA ARG A 48 1.30 -0.20 5.51
C ARG A 48 2.60 -0.31 6.28
N TRP A 49 3.52 0.57 5.96
CA TRP A 49 4.83 0.68 6.58
C TRP A 49 5.05 2.13 7.02
N LYS A 50 5.20 2.35 8.32
CA LYS A 50 5.54 3.65 8.88
C LYS A 50 7.03 3.89 8.75
N LEU A 51 7.46 5.07 8.32
CA LEU A 51 8.88 5.41 8.20
C LEU A 51 9.49 5.84 9.55
N ASP A 52 9.12 5.19 10.64
CA ASP A 52 9.70 5.45 11.96
C ASP A 52 10.90 4.52 12.25
N ALA A 53 11.74 4.92 13.21
CA ALA A 53 12.86 4.10 13.66
C ALA A 53 12.44 2.85 14.48
N ASN A 54 11.15 2.65 14.72
CA ASN A 54 10.63 1.54 15.52
C ASN A 54 9.93 0.51 14.63
N GLU A 55 10.68 -0.50 14.22
CA GLU A 55 10.20 -1.57 13.35
C GLU A 55 9.13 -2.47 14.00
N THR A 56 8.86 -2.35 15.30
CA THR A 56 7.91 -3.21 16.03
C THR A 56 6.51 -3.24 15.41
N ASN A 57 6.11 -2.17 14.71
CA ASN A 57 4.79 -2.05 14.11
C ASN A 57 4.79 -2.09 12.57
N ASN A 58 5.93 -2.41 11.95
CA ASN A 58 6.11 -2.35 10.50
C ASN A 58 6.57 -3.69 9.91
N PRO A 59 5.95 -4.15 8.81
CA PRO A 59 4.68 -3.67 8.26
C PRO A 59 3.51 -4.08 9.16
N SER A 60 2.39 -3.35 9.08
CA SER A 60 1.10 -3.79 9.63
C SER A 60 0.07 -3.95 8.51
N MET A 61 -0.98 -4.73 8.79
CA MET A 61 -2.07 -4.97 7.83
C MET A 61 -3.41 -4.46 8.38
N ARG A 62 -4.21 -3.91 7.47
CA ARG A 62 -5.65 -3.72 7.63
C ARG A 62 -6.38 -4.62 6.66
N ILE A 63 -7.54 -5.10 7.09
CA ILE A 63 -8.49 -5.87 6.26
C ILE A 63 -9.85 -5.23 6.32
N VAL A 64 -10.70 -5.47 5.32
CA VAL A 64 -12.10 -5.05 5.40
C VAL A 64 -12.92 -6.09 6.16
N SER A 65 -13.71 -5.65 7.14
CA SER A 65 -14.69 -6.48 7.85
C SER A 65 -15.86 -5.62 8.26
N GLY A 66 -17.09 -6.08 8.03
CA GLY A 66 -18.30 -5.30 8.34
C GLY A 66 -18.41 -3.97 7.58
N GLY A 67 -17.76 -3.85 6.41
CA GLY A 67 -17.76 -2.62 5.62
C GLY A 67 -16.82 -1.53 6.13
N VAL A 68 -15.93 -1.84 7.07
CA VAL A 68 -14.91 -0.90 7.58
C VAL A 68 -13.53 -1.54 7.56
N TRP A 69 -12.49 -0.72 7.51
CA TRP A 69 -11.11 -1.17 7.69
C TRP A 69 -10.85 -1.52 9.17
N THR A 70 -10.44 -2.75 9.44
CA THR A 70 -10.12 -3.26 10.78
C THR A 70 -8.68 -3.77 10.84
N GLY A 71 -8.18 -4.08 12.04
CA GLY A 71 -6.88 -4.76 12.18
C GLY A 71 -6.88 -6.11 11.47
N GLY A 72 -5.81 -6.39 10.72
CA GLY A 72 -5.50 -7.70 10.17
C GLY A 72 -4.14 -8.18 10.68
N SER A 73 -3.85 -9.45 10.41
CA SER A 73 -2.57 -10.07 10.78
C SER A 73 -2.04 -10.87 9.61
N PHE A 74 -0.73 -10.79 9.39
CA PHE A 74 -0.06 -11.74 8.51
C PHE A 74 -0.06 -13.13 9.15
N THR A 75 -0.18 -14.18 8.34
CA THR A 75 -0.05 -15.57 8.77
C THR A 75 1.15 -16.20 8.08
N GLY A 76 1.79 -17.20 8.71
CA GLY A 76 2.95 -17.88 8.12
C GLY A 76 4.22 -17.01 8.01
N ASP A 77 5.02 -17.25 6.96
CA ASP A 77 6.39 -16.71 6.75
C ASP A 77 6.41 -15.31 6.09
N ALA A 78 5.50 -14.42 6.49
CA ALA A 78 5.62 -13.01 6.12
C ALA A 78 6.95 -12.46 6.64
N SER A 79 7.67 -11.74 5.78
CA SER A 79 9.02 -11.26 6.09
C SER A 79 9.29 -9.94 5.39
N TRP A 80 10.21 -9.18 5.97
CA TRP A 80 10.61 -7.89 5.44
C TRP A 80 12.07 -7.62 5.75
N SER A 81 12.68 -6.79 4.91
CA SER A 81 14.06 -6.37 5.09
C SER A 81 14.22 -4.92 4.67
N THR A 82 15.11 -4.22 5.34
CA THR A 82 15.54 -2.87 4.99
C THR A 82 17.01 -2.89 4.65
N ALA A 83 17.38 -2.23 3.56
CA ALA A 83 18.77 -2.10 3.13
C ALA A 83 18.98 -0.72 2.51
N GLY A 84 19.67 0.18 3.22
CA GLY A 84 19.80 1.57 2.82
C GLY A 84 18.43 2.23 2.70
N SER A 85 18.06 2.61 1.48
CA SER A 85 16.80 3.29 1.17
C SER A 85 15.71 2.37 0.61
N TYR A 86 15.91 1.06 0.70
CA TYR A 86 14.98 0.08 0.17
C TYR A 86 14.28 -0.65 1.30
N VAL A 87 12.98 -0.88 1.11
CA VAL A 87 12.21 -1.86 1.86
C VAL A 87 11.79 -2.97 0.92
N GLU A 88 11.98 -4.20 1.35
CA GLU A 88 11.44 -5.38 0.70
C GLU A 88 10.42 -6.02 1.63
N ILE A 89 9.25 -6.37 1.08
CA ILE A 89 8.16 -6.99 1.84
C ILE A 89 7.71 -8.23 1.07
N ARG A 90 7.77 -9.38 1.74
CA ARG A 90 7.22 -10.64 1.25
C ARG A 90 5.91 -10.93 2.00
N ILE A 91 4.83 -11.02 1.24
CA ILE A 91 3.49 -11.32 1.76
C ILE A 91 3.08 -12.72 1.24
N PRO A 92 2.74 -13.66 2.13
CA PRO A 92 2.18 -14.94 1.74
C PRO A 92 0.88 -14.76 0.95
N LEU A 93 0.70 -15.46 -0.17
CA LEU A 93 -0.52 -15.34 -0.98
C LEU A 93 -1.78 -15.68 -0.19
N ALA A 94 -1.70 -16.62 0.75
CA ALA A 94 -2.82 -17.00 1.61
C ALA A 94 -3.35 -15.82 2.45
N ASP A 95 -2.49 -14.86 2.83
CA ASP A 95 -2.89 -13.68 3.59
C ASP A 95 -3.69 -12.67 2.76
N ILE A 96 -3.57 -12.74 1.44
CA ILE A 96 -4.24 -11.87 0.47
C ILE A 96 -5.21 -12.65 -0.43
N GLY A 97 -5.80 -13.72 0.10
CA GLY A 97 -6.90 -14.47 -0.55
C GLY A 97 -6.46 -15.49 -1.61
N GLY A 98 -5.18 -15.87 -1.63
CA GLY A 98 -4.61 -16.89 -2.51
C GLY A 98 -4.05 -16.38 -3.84
N ALA A 99 -3.69 -17.33 -4.71
CA ALA A 99 -3.23 -17.05 -6.07
C ALA A 99 -4.41 -16.62 -6.97
N GLY A 100 -4.15 -15.70 -7.89
CA GLY A 100 -5.12 -15.19 -8.85
C GLY A 100 -4.81 -13.75 -9.25
N LEU A 101 -5.75 -13.11 -9.93
CA LEU A 101 -5.63 -11.71 -10.31
C LEU A 101 -5.69 -10.81 -9.07
N ARG A 102 -4.72 -9.90 -8.95
CA ARG A 102 -4.63 -8.91 -7.86
C ARG A 102 -4.33 -7.53 -8.41
N SER A 103 -5.21 -6.59 -8.08
CA SER A 103 -5.01 -5.17 -8.29
C SER A 103 -4.17 -4.63 -7.13
N VAL A 104 -3.12 -3.89 -7.44
CA VAL A 104 -2.17 -3.35 -6.45
C VAL A 104 -1.90 -1.87 -6.75
N HIS A 105 -2.07 -1.03 -5.74
CA HIS A 105 -1.65 0.37 -5.81
C HIS A 105 -0.74 0.69 -4.62
N VAL A 106 0.33 1.43 -4.89
CA VAL A 106 1.28 1.85 -3.85
C VAL A 106 1.44 3.36 -3.90
N ASN A 107 1.52 4.00 -2.75
CA ASN A 107 1.91 5.40 -2.66
C ASN A 107 2.56 5.70 -1.31
N MET A 108 3.02 6.94 -1.16
CA MET A 108 3.43 7.48 0.12
C MET A 108 2.46 8.55 0.59
N ILE A 109 2.35 8.71 1.91
CA ILE A 109 1.63 9.82 2.54
C ILE A 109 2.43 10.44 3.68
N ASN A 110 2.09 11.68 4.03
CA ASN A 110 2.41 12.35 5.28
C ASN A 110 1.08 12.56 6.00
N GLU A 111 0.90 11.95 7.17
CA GLU A 111 -0.33 12.05 7.96
C GLU A 111 -0.36 13.26 8.89
N GLN A 112 0.74 14.02 8.97
CA GLN A 112 0.87 15.15 9.90
C GLN A 112 -0.14 16.26 9.60
N SER A 113 -0.85 16.69 10.66
CA SER A 113 -1.84 17.76 10.57
C SER A 113 -1.28 19.05 9.99
N MET A 114 -2.05 19.69 9.11
CA MET A 114 -1.76 20.91 8.35
C MET A 114 -0.64 20.80 7.30
N VAL A 115 -0.01 19.65 7.14
CA VAL A 115 1.02 19.38 6.13
C VAL A 115 0.80 18.02 5.46
N GLU A 116 -0.46 17.57 5.46
CA GLU A 116 -0.89 16.33 4.86
C GLU A 116 -0.58 16.33 3.35
N SER A 117 -0.06 15.22 2.86
CA SER A 117 0.26 15.07 1.44
C SER A 117 0.35 13.61 1.05
N SER A 118 0.14 13.35 -0.24
CA SER A 118 0.32 12.07 -0.91
C SER A 118 1.27 12.25 -2.09
N TRP A 119 2.22 11.33 -2.27
CA TRP A 119 3.20 11.39 -3.36
C TRP A 119 3.68 10.00 -3.77
N ALA A 120 4.51 9.98 -4.83
CA ALA A 120 5.19 8.80 -5.33
C ALA A 120 4.24 7.62 -5.59
N ALA A 121 3.15 7.90 -6.31
CA ALA A 121 2.21 6.89 -6.74
C ALA A 121 2.88 5.83 -7.63
N LEU A 122 2.49 4.58 -7.44
CA LEU A 122 2.73 3.47 -8.35
C LEU A 122 1.38 2.81 -8.64
N PRO A 123 0.88 2.91 -9.89
CA PRO A 123 1.51 3.56 -11.04
C PRO A 123 1.71 5.07 -10.92
N ALA A 124 2.78 5.61 -11.54
CA ALA A 124 3.11 7.04 -11.50
C ALA A 124 2.02 7.93 -12.11
N SER A 125 1.20 7.37 -13.00
CA SER A 125 0.04 8.05 -13.61
C SER A 125 -1.25 7.93 -12.79
N SER A 126 -1.22 7.36 -11.59
CA SER A 126 -2.42 7.19 -10.75
C SER A 126 -2.94 8.52 -10.23
N PHE A 127 -2.04 9.41 -9.79
CA PHE A 127 -2.40 10.75 -9.35
C PHE A 127 -1.22 11.72 -9.47
N THR A 128 -1.51 13.02 -9.40
CA THR A 128 -0.51 14.07 -9.20
C THR A 128 -0.32 14.32 -7.71
N ASN A 129 0.93 14.44 -7.25
CA ASN A 129 1.25 14.70 -5.84
C ASN A 129 0.40 15.86 -5.28
N GLY A 130 -0.16 15.70 -4.10
CA GLY A 130 -1.07 16.67 -3.52
C GLY A 130 -1.72 16.21 -2.23
N TYR A 131 -2.68 16.99 -1.74
CA TYR A 131 -3.49 16.64 -0.59
C TYR A 131 -4.63 15.71 -1.03
N ASP A 132 -4.73 14.53 -0.41
CA ASP A 132 -5.82 13.56 -0.58
C ASP A 132 -6.28 13.32 -2.04
N PRO A 133 -5.37 12.96 -2.97
CA PRO A 133 -5.77 12.68 -4.34
C PRO A 133 -6.50 11.34 -4.42
N ASP A 134 -7.57 11.28 -5.21
CA ASP A 134 -8.17 10.03 -5.63
C ASP A 134 -7.24 9.25 -6.55
N TYR A 135 -7.20 7.93 -6.38
CA TYR A 135 -6.35 7.06 -7.18
C TYR A 135 -7.09 6.66 -8.45
N ALA A 136 -6.40 6.73 -9.59
CA ALA A 136 -7.00 6.43 -10.89
C ALA A 136 -6.36 5.23 -11.60
N LYS A 137 -5.23 4.72 -11.09
CA LYS A 137 -4.49 3.59 -11.67
C LYS A 137 -4.00 2.61 -10.60
N CYS A 138 -3.85 1.33 -10.96
CA CYS A 138 -3.19 0.26 -10.19
C CYS A 138 -2.34 -0.61 -11.11
N TYR A 139 -1.70 -1.67 -10.62
CA TYR A 139 -1.24 -2.79 -11.45
C TYR A 139 -2.11 -4.01 -11.21
N GLU A 140 -2.47 -4.73 -12.25
CA GLU A 140 -3.19 -6.00 -12.13
C GLU A 140 -2.25 -7.17 -12.43
N PHE A 141 -1.82 -7.87 -11.38
CA PHE A 141 -0.92 -9.02 -11.50
C PHE A 141 -1.71 -10.33 -11.48
N ASP A 142 -1.47 -11.22 -12.46
CA ASP A 142 -1.90 -12.61 -12.38
C ASP A 142 -0.84 -13.41 -11.62
N LEU A 143 -1.10 -13.66 -10.33
CA LEU A 143 -0.18 -14.37 -9.43
C LEU A 143 -0.16 -15.89 -9.66
N GLY A 144 -1.01 -16.41 -10.55
CA GLY A 144 -0.94 -17.78 -11.07
C GLY A 144 -0.30 -17.88 -12.46
N GLY A 145 -0.05 -16.74 -13.10
CA GLY A 145 0.48 -16.65 -14.45
C GLY A 145 2.00 -16.79 -14.54
N GLN A 146 2.51 -16.89 -15.77
CA GLN A 146 3.95 -16.93 -16.06
C GLN A 146 4.54 -15.59 -16.50
N ALA A 147 3.71 -14.55 -16.61
CA ALA A 147 4.16 -13.23 -17.03
C ALA A 147 5.04 -12.60 -15.93
N VAL A 148 6.16 -12.01 -16.35
CA VAL A 148 7.09 -11.33 -15.44
C VAL A 148 6.46 -10.05 -14.89
N PRO A 149 6.77 -9.63 -13.65
CA PRO A 149 6.14 -8.44 -13.06
C PRO A 149 6.28 -7.17 -13.91
N SER A 150 7.40 -7.00 -14.62
CA SER A 150 7.66 -5.83 -15.46
C SER A 150 6.84 -5.78 -16.76
N SER A 151 6.14 -6.85 -17.15
CA SER A 151 5.31 -6.86 -18.36
C SER A 151 3.88 -6.36 -18.14
N TYR A 152 3.47 -6.11 -16.89
CA TYR A 152 2.12 -5.64 -16.57
C TYR A 152 2.04 -4.12 -16.68
N PRO A 153 1.24 -3.56 -17.60
CA PRO A 153 1.03 -2.12 -17.68
C PRO A 153 0.11 -1.64 -16.54
N PRO A 154 0.15 -0.33 -16.21
CA PRO A 154 -0.85 0.29 -15.34
C PRO A 154 -2.30 0.04 -15.79
N ALA A 155 -3.13 -0.34 -14.82
CA ALA A 155 -4.55 -0.67 -14.89
C ALA A 155 -5.36 0.17 -13.88
N CYS A 156 -6.24 -0.43 -13.07
CA CYS A 156 -7.38 0.21 -12.39
C CYS A 156 -7.08 0.62 -10.98
#